data_AF-Q2GGK9-F1
#
_entry.id   AF-Q2GGK9-F1
#
_cell.length_a   1.000
_cell.length_b   1.000
_cell.length_c   1.000
_cell.angle_alpha   90.00
_cell.angle_beta   90.00
_cell.angle_gamma   90.00
#
_symmetry.space_group_name_H-M   'P 1'
#
loop_
_entity.id
_entity.type
_entity.pdbx_description
1 polymer ?
#
loop_
_entity_poly.entity_id
_entity_poly.type
_entity_poly.pdbx_seq_one_letter_code
_entity_poly.pdbx_strand_id
1 'polypeptide(L)'
;MLGILGNNLEEQTWYNEKLCADVSKISKTEPLICYRSYCIGNTEDGDTKQLQIFVNDSYKKNVHKCFPSGKSMFILKTLLPKHLIKHHSKIRQAVMKYTQDYDPSFCHMHIYLLVNEDKLNIFYHDVHNRLLNKERLMIPIEDLTQYGTMELIYIPYINRKEKKFDMEYALQNVAGLNAQFIYDQQEKKSSEHDETNAGAVSSFFSNLRITITKKASTDEDKEPLVANTRM
;
A
#
# COMPACT_ATOMS: atom_id res chain seq x y z
N MET A 1 -16.58 -9.73 -10.77
CA MET A 1 -15.32 -10.48 -10.66
C MET A 1 -14.52 -9.83 -9.54
N LEU A 2 -14.10 -10.59 -8.53
CA LEU A 2 -13.13 -10.11 -7.54
C LEU A 2 -11.82 -9.83 -8.30
N GLY A 3 -11.02 -8.85 -7.92
CA GLY A 3 -9.79 -8.46 -8.64
C GLY A 3 -8.67 -9.50 -8.65
N ILE A 4 -9.00 -10.78 -8.71
CA ILE A 4 -8.14 -11.97 -8.71
C ILE A 4 -8.32 -12.67 -10.06
N LEU A 5 -7.25 -13.26 -10.60
CA LEU A 5 -7.30 -14.01 -11.85
C LEU A 5 -7.99 -15.36 -11.66
N GLY A 6 -8.77 -15.81 -12.65
CA GLY A 6 -9.52 -17.07 -12.61
C GLY A 6 -11.03 -16.87 -12.61
N ASN A 7 -11.76 -17.79 -13.25
CA ASN A 7 -13.21 -17.74 -13.41
C ASN A 7 -13.95 -18.43 -12.25
N ASN A 8 -13.27 -19.32 -11.53
CA ASN A 8 -13.76 -20.04 -10.37
C ASN A 8 -12.69 -20.09 -9.27
N LEU A 9 -13.04 -20.63 -8.10
CA LEU A 9 -12.15 -20.67 -6.93
C LEU A 9 -10.89 -21.51 -7.15
N GLU A 10 -11.00 -22.65 -7.83
CA GLU A 10 -9.87 -23.54 -8.12
C GLU A 10 -8.84 -22.83 -9.01
N GLU A 11 -9.31 -22.20 -10.09
CA GLU A 11 -8.46 -21.39 -10.95
C GLU A 11 -7.83 -20.22 -10.17
N GLN A 12 -8.61 -19.53 -9.32
CA GLN A 12 -8.09 -18.42 -8.51
C GLN A 12 -6.97 -18.86 -7.57
N THR A 13 -7.16 -19.98 -6.88
CA THR A 13 -6.18 -20.57 -5.96
C THR A 13 -4.92 -20.94 -6.72
N TRP A 14 -5.06 -21.68 -7.83
CA TRP A 14 -3.93 -22.08 -8.67
C TRP A 14 -3.17 -20.88 -9.24
N TYR A 15 -3.88 -19.84 -9.70
CA TYR A 15 -3.25 -18.62 -10.20
C TYR A 15 -2.47 -17.90 -9.10
N ASN A 16 -3.03 -17.80 -7.89
CA ASN A 16 -2.36 -17.19 -6.75
C ASN A 16 -1.08 -17.96 -6.37
N GLU A 17 -1.14 -19.28 -6.26
CA GLU A 17 0.03 -20.12 -5.96
C GLU A 17 1.16 -19.92 -6.98
N LYS A 18 0.83 -19.90 -8.28
CA LYS A 18 1.82 -19.65 -9.34
C LYS A 18 2.40 -18.24 -9.27
N LEU A 19 1.56 -17.26 -8.95
CA LEU A 19 2.00 -15.86 -8.82
C LEU A 19 2.94 -15.69 -7.62
N CYS A 20 2.59 -16.25 -6.45
CA CYS A 20 3.46 -16.29 -5.27
C CYS A 20 4.78 -16.99 -5.57
N ALA A 21 4.77 -18.12 -6.27
CA ALA A 21 5.98 -18.84 -6.64
C ALA A 21 6.88 -18.06 -7.61
N ASP A 22 6.29 -17.40 -8.61
CA ASP A 22 7.04 -16.59 -9.57
C ASP A 22 7.67 -15.37 -8.87
N VAL A 23 6.90 -14.64 -8.06
CA VAL A 23 7.41 -13.47 -7.32
C VAL A 23 8.45 -13.90 -6.28
N SER A 24 8.32 -15.08 -5.66
CA SER A 24 9.35 -15.65 -4.78
C SER A 24 10.67 -15.80 -5.52
N LYS A 25 10.64 -16.43 -6.71
CA LYS A 25 11.84 -16.63 -7.53
C LYS A 25 12.45 -15.33 -7.96
N ILE A 26 11.64 -14.36 -8.41
CA ILE A 26 12.12 -13.03 -8.78
C ILE A 26 12.82 -12.37 -7.61
N SER A 27 12.20 -12.35 -6.43
CA SER A 27 12.75 -11.65 -5.27
C SER A 27 14.13 -12.17 -4.87
N LYS A 28 14.44 -13.45 -5.15
CA LYS A 28 15.75 -14.05 -4.86
C LYS A 28 16.88 -13.60 -5.77
N THR A 29 16.56 -13.16 -6.98
CA THR A 29 17.55 -12.75 -7.97
C THR A 29 17.58 -11.24 -8.18
N GLU A 30 16.46 -10.56 -7.90
CA GLU A 30 16.26 -9.16 -8.20
C GLU A 30 15.45 -8.48 -7.09
N PRO A 31 15.85 -7.28 -6.63
CA PRO A 31 15.17 -6.60 -5.56
C PRO A 31 13.77 -6.14 -5.97
N LEU A 32 12.77 -6.43 -5.14
CA LEU A 32 11.46 -5.80 -5.24
C LEU A 32 11.49 -4.44 -4.55
N ILE A 33 10.96 -3.40 -5.21
CA ILE A 33 10.93 -2.07 -4.62
C ILE A 33 9.69 -1.95 -3.73
N CYS A 34 9.86 -1.98 -2.42
CA CYS A 34 8.78 -1.78 -1.46
C CYS A 34 8.68 -0.31 -1.06
N TYR A 35 7.46 0.23 -1.05
CA TYR A 35 7.22 1.64 -0.71
C TYR A 35 6.24 1.83 0.45
N ARG A 36 5.53 0.78 0.88
CA ARG A 36 4.74 0.76 2.13
C ARG A 36 4.65 -0.64 2.70
N SER A 37 4.60 -0.72 4.03
CA SER A 37 4.34 -1.95 4.77
C SER A 37 3.28 -1.67 5.84
N TYR A 38 2.29 -2.54 5.96
CA TYR A 38 1.23 -2.44 6.96
C TYR A 38 1.08 -3.78 7.67
N CYS A 39 1.15 -3.79 9.00
CA CYS A 39 0.69 -4.95 9.77
C CYS A 39 -0.84 -4.96 9.77
N ILE A 40 -1.45 -6.06 9.34
CA ILE A 40 -2.91 -6.21 9.24
C ILE A 40 -3.45 -7.34 10.12
N GLY A 41 -2.57 -8.12 10.73
CA GLY A 41 -2.97 -9.17 11.63
C GLY A 41 -1.80 -9.75 12.40
N ASN A 42 -2.09 -10.33 13.55
CA ASN A 42 -1.11 -10.97 14.42
C ASN A 42 -1.77 -12.13 15.18
N THR A 43 -0.95 -12.96 15.81
CA THR A 43 -1.38 -13.87 16.87
C THR A 43 -1.03 -13.19 18.19
N GLU A 44 -1.89 -12.29 18.66
CA GLU A 44 -1.72 -11.70 20.00
C GLU A 44 -1.78 -12.82 21.07
N ASP A 45 -1.09 -12.63 22.18
CA ASP A 45 -1.10 -13.57 23.30
C ASP A 45 -2.50 -13.62 23.92
N GLY A 46 -3.24 -14.66 23.58
CA GLY A 46 -4.58 -14.96 24.08
C GLY A 46 -4.92 -16.44 23.90
N ASP A 47 -6.02 -16.88 24.49
CA ASP A 47 -6.37 -18.31 24.61
C ASP A 47 -6.50 -19.06 23.28
N THR A 48 -6.75 -18.35 22.17
CA THR A 48 -7.05 -18.98 20.87
C THR A 48 -5.81 -19.24 20.01
N LYS A 49 -4.66 -18.59 20.26
CA LYS A 49 -3.43 -18.65 19.43
C LYS A 49 -3.67 -18.53 17.90
N GLN A 50 -4.82 -18.04 17.49
CA GLN A 50 -5.25 -17.99 16.09
C GLN A 50 -4.85 -16.64 15.49
N LEU A 51 -4.45 -16.65 14.22
CA LEU A 51 -4.13 -15.42 13.50
C LEU A 51 -5.39 -14.57 13.36
N GLN A 52 -5.35 -13.34 13.86
CA GLN A 52 -6.44 -12.38 13.76
C GLN A 52 -6.11 -11.34 12.69
N ILE A 53 -7.01 -11.08 11.73
CA ILE A 53 -6.78 -10.18 10.60
C ILE A 53 -7.86 -9.09 10.54
N PHE A 54 -7.42 -7.84 10.54
CA PHE A 54 -8.28 -6.68 10.35
C PHE A 54 -8.49 -6.43 8.86
N VAL A 55 -9.70 -6.70 8.36
CA VAL A 55 -10.03 -6.64 6.92
C VAL A 55 -10.45 -5.27 6.42
N ASN A 56 -10.82 -4.37 7.35
CA ASN A 56 -11.21 -3.00 7.03
C ASN A 56 -9.97 -2.09 6.87
N ASP A 57 -10.10 -0.97 6.17
CA ASP A 57 -9.05 0.07 6.07
C ASP A 57 -8.67 0.72 7.42
N SER A 58 -9.19 0.19 8.54
CA SER A 58 -8.85 0.56 9.91
C SER A 58 -7.36 0.42 10.22
N TYR A 59 -6.66 -0.57 9.63
CA TYR A 59 -5.21 -0.70 9.75
C TYR A 59 -4.46 0.53 9.20
N LYS A 60 -5.05 1.29 8.27
CA LYS A 60 -4.46 2.52 7.72
C LYS A 60 -4.61 3.71 8.65
N LYS A 61 -5.70 3.76 9.43
CA LYS A 61 -6.05 4.90 10.30
C LYS A 61 -5.50 4.73 11.71
N ASN A 62 -5.34 3.50 12.16
CA ASN A 62 -4.93 3.17 13.52
C ASN A 62 -3.72 2.23 13.48
N VAL A 63 -2.54 2.77 13.18
CA VAL A 63 -1.27 2.02 13.23
C VAL A 63 -1.05 1.35 14.59
N HIS A 64 -1.62 1.93 15.65
CA HIS A 64 -1.58 1.39 17.02
C HIS A 64 -2.51 0.19 17.27
N LYS A 65 -3.46 -0.13 16.39
CA LYS A 65 -4.42 -1.23 16.61
C LYS A 65 -3.88 -2.62 16.26
N CYS A 66 -2.81 -2.70 15.47
CA CYS A 66 -2.22 -3.98 15.08
C CYS A 66 -0.69 -3.87 15.15
N PHE A 67 -0.14 -4.03 16.35
CA PHE A 67 1.30 -4.11 16.54
C PHE A 67 1.76 -5.54 16.22
N PRO A 68 2.81 -5.72 15.42
CA PRO A 68 3.27 -7.07 15.07
C PRO A 68 3.72 -7.84 16.31
N SER A 69 3.16 -9.03 16.50
CA SER A 69 3.48 -9.96 17.58
C SER A 69 3.18 -11.40 17.14
N GLY A 70 3.91 -12.39 17.69
CA GLY A 70 3.80 -13.78 17.27
C GLY A 70 3.91 -13.96 15.75
N LYS A 71 3.02 -14.75 15.14
CA LYS A 71 2.86 -14.78 13.68
C LYS A 71 2.07 -13.55 13.23
N SER A 72 2.63 -12.78 12.30
CA SER A 72 2.02 -11.52 11.85
C SER A 72 1.85 -11.47 10.33
N MET A 73 0.71 -10.99 9.88
CA MET A 73 0.39 -10.78 8.47
C MET A 73 0.66 -9.32 8.10
N PHE A 74 1.43 -9.13 7.04
CA PHE A 74 1.75 -7.81 6.50
C PHE A 74 1.25 -7.64 5.07
N ILE A 75 0.75 -6.45 4.75
CA ILE A 75 0.60 -5.99 3.36
C ILE A 75 1.82 -5.17 2.98
N LEU A 76 2.61 -5.69 2.05
CA LEU A 76 3.68 -4.97 1.38
C LEU A 76 3.16 -4.39 0.07
N LYS A 77 3.28 -3.08 -0.11
CA LYS A 77 3.06 -2.44 -1.41
C LYS A 77 4.39 -2.34 -2.13
N THR A 78 4.47 -3.00 -3.29
CA THR A 78 5.70 -3.16 -4.05
C THR A 78 5.53 -2.74 -5.50
N LEU A 79 6.65 -2.41 -6.13
CA LEU A 79 6.77 -2.16 -7.57
C LEU A 79 7.66 -3.25 -8.16
N LEU A 80 7.17 -3.89 -9.21
CA LEU A 80 7.93 -4.82 -10.02
C LEU A 80 8.35 -4.15 -11.33
N PRO A 81 9.66 -4.00 -11.60
CA PRO A 81 10.15 -3.46 -12.85
C PRO A 81 9.66 -4.23 -14.09
N LYS A 82 9.35 -3.49 -15.16
CA LYS A 82 8.83 -4.04 -16.42
C LYS A 82 9.70 -5.13 -17.05
N HIS A 83 11.02 -5.01 -16.96
CA HIS A 83 11.92 -6.02 -17.53
C HIS A 83 11.70 -7.40 -16.89
N LEU A 84 11.34 -7.45 -15.61
CA LEU A 84 11.01 -8.70 -14.91
C LEU A 84 9.63 -9.23 -15.31
N ILE A 85 8.66 -8.36 -15.58
CA ILE A 85 7.31 -8.79 -16.02
C ILE A 85 7.37 -9.61 -17.31
N LYS A 86 8.25 -9.24 -18.25
CA LYS A 86 8.33 -9.88 -19.58
C LYS A 86 8.65 -11.38 -19.53
N HIS A 87 9.41 -11.81 -18.52
CA HIS A 87 9.87 -13.19 -18.38
C HIS A 87 8.92 -14.08 -17.58
N HIS A 88 7.90 -13.50 -16.93
CA HIS A 88 6.97 -14.23 -16.06
C HIS A 88 5.55 -14.16 -16.60
N SER A 89 5.14 -15.22 -17.31
CA SER A 89 3.88 -15.27 -18.07
C SER A 89 2.64 -15.01 -17.21
N LYS A 90 2.64 -15.43 -15.94
CA LYS A 90 1.52 -15.22 -15.02
C LYS A 90 1.40 -13.78 -14.53
N ILE A 91 2.53 -13.16 -14.19
CA ILE A 91 2.59 -11.74 -13.88
C ILE A 91 2.16 -10.92 -15.10
N ARG A 92 2.66 -11.27 -16.28
CA ARG A 92 2.27 -10.63 -17.54
C ARG A 92 0.77 -10.77 -17.82
N GLN A 93 0.19 -11.96 -17.65
CA GLN A 93 -1.26 -12.19 -17.80
C GLN A 93 -2.07 -11.32 -16.83
N ALA A 94 -1.63 -11.23 -15.57
CA ALA A 94 -2.26 -10.36 -14.59
C ALA A 94 -2.19 -8.89 -15.02
N VAL A 95 -1.00 -8.39 -15.33
CA VAL A 95 -0.81 -7.00 -15.77
C VAL A 95 -1.63 -6.70 -17.02
N MET A 96 -1.58 -7.55 -18.05
CA MET A 96 -2.31 -7.32 -19.31
C MET A 96 -3.82 -7.32 -19.12
N LYS A 97 -4.37 -8.20 -18.27
CA LYS A 97 -5.79 -8.13 -17.91
C LYS A 97 -6.12 -6.80 -17.26
N TYR A 98 -5.18 -6.27 -16.48
CA TYR A 98 -5.41 -5.17 -15.57
C TYR A 98 -5.04 -3.76 -16.10
N THR A 99 -4.32 -3.66 -17.21
CA THR A 99 -3.83 -2.38 -17.74
C THR A 99 -4.41 -1.97 -19.08
N GLN A 100 -5.31 -2.76 -19.71
CA GLN A 100 -6.02 -2.45 -20.98
C GLN A 100 -5.21 -1.50 -21.88
N ASP A 101 -4.18 -2.05 -22.55
CA ASP A 101 -3.31 -1.37 -23.52
C ASP A 101 -2.17 -0.49 -22.95
N TYR A 102 -2.05 -0.36 -21.63
CA TYR A 102 -0.90 0.31 -21.02
C TYR A 102 0.21 -0.69 -20.65
N ASP A 103 1.43 -0.44 -21.12
CA ASP A 103 2.63 -1.21 -20.80
C ASP A 103 3.47 -0.44 -19.76
N PRO A 104 3.11 -0.50 -18.47
CA PRO A 104 3.68 0.37 -17.45
C PRO A 104 5.16 0.04 -17.22
N SER A 105 5.96 1.06 -16.91
CA SER A 105 7.36 0.86 -16.49
C SER A 105 7.48 0.00 -15.23
N PHE A 106 6.42 -0.06 -14.41
CA PHE A 106 6.33 -0.86 -13.20
C PHE A 106 4.94 -1.46 -13.01
N CYS A 107 4.86 -2.68 -12.50
CA CYS A 107 3.62 -3.25 -11.98
C CYS A 107 3.53 -2.98 -10.47
N HIS A 108 2.45 -2.33 -10.04
CA HIS A 108 2.12 -2.23 -8.62
C HIS A 108 1.58 -3.57 -8.13
N MET A 109 2.06 -4.03 -6.98
CA MET A 109 1.58 -5.26 -6.35
C MET A 109 1.36 -5.01 -4.86
N HIS A 110 0.36 -5.68 -4.31
CA HIS A 110 0.18 -5.87 -2.88
C HIS A 110 0.53 -7.33 -2.58
N ILE A 111 1.57 -7.54 -1.77
CA ILE A 111 1.99 -8.85 -1.31
C ILE A 111 1.52 -9.01 0.14
N TYR A 112 0.76 -10.07 0.40
CA TYR A 112 0.33 -10.47 1.72
C TYR A 112 1.34 -11.48 2.24
N LEU A 113 2.20 -11.03 3.15
CA LEU A 113 3.33 -11.80 3.68
C LEU A 113 3.02 -12.21 5.12
N LEU A 114 2.97 -13.52 5.36
CA LEU A 114 2.89 -14.10 6.69
C LEU A 114 4.30 -14.29 7.25
N VAL A 115 4.63 -13.51 8.27
CA VAL A 115 5.93 -13.52 8.95
C VAL A 115 5.79 -14.32 10.24
N ASN A 116 6.62 -15.34 10.40
CA ASN A 116 6.67 -16.12 11.63
C ASN A 116 7.38 -15.33 12.74
N GLU A 117 7.06 -15.67 13.98
CA GLU A 117 7.59 -15.01 15.18
C GLU A 117 9.13 -14.95 15.21
N ASP A 118 9.79 -16.05 14.81
CA ASP A 118 11.26 -16.16 14.77
C ASP A 118 11.92 -15.22 13.74
N LYS A 119 11.17 -14.76 12.74
CA LYS A 119 11.62 -13.83 11.70
C LYS A 119 11.10 -12.41 11.88
N LEU A 120 10.19 -12.21 12.83
CA LEU A 120 9.46 -10.96 12.98
C LEU A 120 10.38 -9.78 13.29
N ASN A 121 11.30 -9.94 14.23
CA ASN A 121 12.23 -8.86 14.60
C ASN A 121 13.14 -8.45 13.44
N ILE A 122 13.63 -9.42 12.67
CA ILE A 122 14.49 -9.17 11.51
C ILE A 122 13.69 -8.40 10.45
N PHE A 123 12.51 -8.89 10.07
CA PHE A 123 11.64 -8.23 9.11
C PHE A 123 11.23 -6.82 9.57
N TYR A 124 10.89 -6.68 10.85
CA TYR A 124 10.46 -5.41 11.43
C TYR A 124 11.57 -4.36 11.28
N HIS A 125 12.80 -4.72 11.62
CA HIS A 125 13.95 -3.83 11.52
C HIS A 125 14.34 -3.53 10.06
N ASP A 126 14.50 -4.58 9.24
CA ASP A 126 15.10 -4.46 7.91
C ASP A 126 14.14 -3.89 6.85
N VAL A 127 12.83 -3.99 7.09
CA VAL A 127 11.78 -3.61 6.15
C VAL A 127 10.78 -2.65 6.78
N HIS A 128 10.05 -3.08 7.81
CA HIS A 128 8.85 -2.37 8.26
C HIS A 128 9.16 -1.01 8.89
N ASN A 129 10.09 -0.96 9.84
CA ASN A 129 10.45 0.24 10.61
C ASN A 129 11.08 1.32 9.71
N ARG A 130 11.92 0.90 8.75
CA ARG A 130 12.54 1.81 7.76
C ARG A 130 11.51 2.51 6.88
N LEU A 131 10.42 1.82 6.52
CA LEU A 131 9.29 2.38 5.78
C LEU A 131 8.39 3.24 6.67
N LEU A 132 8.18 2.85 7.94
CA LEU A 132 7.37 3.57 8.92
C LEU A 132 7.96 4.94 9.26
N ASN A 133 9.27 4.97 9.57
CA ASN A 133 9.99 6.18 9.97
C ASN A 133 10.33 7.10 8.80
N LYS A 134 9.90 6.74 7.58
CA LYS A 134 10.18 7.47 6.33
C LYS A 134 11.67 7.74 6.11
N GLU A 135 12.55 6.92 6.68
CA GLU A 135 14.00 6.99 6.43
C GLU A 135 14.29 6.87 4.93
N ARG A 136 13.46 6.09 4.22
CA ARG A 136 13.43 6.02 2.77
C ARG A 136 11.99 5.92 2.28
N LEU A 137 11.66 6.66 1.21
CA LEU A 137 10.35 6.58 0.55
C LEU A 137 10.13 5.23 -0.16
N MET A 138 11.23 4.55 -0.52
CA MET A 138 11.23 3.25 -1.18
C MET A 138 12.49 2.49 -0.76
N ILE A 139 12.37 1.19 -0.51
CA ILE A 139 13.50 0.29 -0.20
C ILE A 139 13.51 -0.89 -1.16
N PRO A 140 14.68 -1.28 -1.69
CA PRO A 140 14.84 -2.56 -2.36
C PRO A 140 14.79 -3.68 -1.31
N ILE A 141 14.03 -4.73 -1.58
CA ILE A 141 13.98 -5.94 -0.76
C ILE A 141 14.39 -7.13 -1.63
N GLU A 142 15.50 -7.74 -1.26
CA GLU A 142 15.97 -9.00 -1.81
C GLU A 142 15.44 -10.16 -0.97
N ASP A 143 15.19 -11.28 -1.62
CA ASP A 143 14.65 -12.54 -1.10
C ASP A 143 13.59 -12.35 -0.01
N LEU A 144 12.35 -12.05 -0.41
CA LEU A 144 11.25 -11.92 0.55
C LEU A 144 11.01 -13.21 1.35
N THR A 145 11.41 -14.37 0.82
CA THR A 145 11.17 -15.67 1.46
C THR A 145 12.03 -15.89 2.70
N GLN A 146 13.06 -15.06 2.91
CA GLN A 146 13.86 -15.10 4.15
C GLN A 146 13.08 -14.61 5.37
N TYR A 147 12.04 -13.79 5.16
CA TYR A 147 11.23 -13.19 6.21
C TYR A 147 9.93 -13.96 6.48
N GLY A 148 9.34 -14.59 5.46
CA GLY A 148 8.05 -15.23 5.61
C GLY A 148 7.51 -15.87 4.34
N THR A 149 6.25 -16.30 4.42
CA THR A 149 5.53 -16.94 3.31
C THR A 149 4.60 -15.93 2.64
N MET A 150 4.62 -15.86 1.31
CA MET A 150 3.67 -15.06 0.55
C MET A 150 2.38 -15.84 0.37
N GLU A 151 1.32 -15.42 1.08
CA GLU A 151 0.02 -16.07 1.09
C GLU A 151 -0.84 -15.63 -0.10
N LEU A 152 -0.75 -14.35 -0.48
CA LEU A 152 -1.56 -13.77 -1.55
C LEU A 152 -0.80 -12.67 -2.27
N ILE A 153 -0.93 -12.62 -3.60
CA ILE A 153 -0.48 -11.47 -4.40
C ILE A 153 -1.68 -10.88 -5.14
N TYR A 154 -1.89 -9.58 -4.90
CA TYR A 154 -2.93 -8.81 -5.55
C TYR A 154 -2.32 -7.69 -6.40
N ILE A 155 -2.73 -7.61 -7.66
CA ILE A 155 -2.32 -6.54 -8.58
C ILE A 155 -3.50 -5.58 -8.72
N PRO A 156 -3.45 -4.38 -8.11
CA PRO A 156 -4.55 -3.43 -8.17
C PRO A 156 -4.84 -2.97 -9.59
N TYR A 157 -6.13 -2.99 -9.94
CA TYR A 157 -6.62 -2.52 -11.23
C TYR A 157 -6.59 -0.98 -11.30
N ILE A 158 -6.13 -0.43 -12.42
CA ILE A 158 -6.06 1.03 -12.62
C ILE A 158 -7.45 1.61 -12.98
N ASN A 159 -8.34 0.81 -13.56
CA ASN A 159 -9.61 1.28 -14.07
C ASN A 159 -10.73 1.19 -13.01
N ARG A 160 -11.26 2.35 -12.60
CA ARG A 160 -12.11 2.56 -11.40
C ARG A 160 -13.51 1.91 -11.42
N LYS A 161 -13.87 1.15 -12.46
CA LYS A 161 -15.22 0.63 -12.67
C LYS A 161 -15.44 -0.81 -12.22
N GLU A 162 -14.40 -1.55 -11.82
CA GLU A 162 -14.55 -2.91 -11.32
C GLU A 162 -14.82 -3.00 -9.82
N LYS A 163 -15.40 -4.14 -9.39
CA LYS A 163 -15.74 -4.41 -7.98
C LYS A 163 -14.53 -4.20 -7.07
N LYS A 164 -14.78 -3.61 -5.89
CA LYS A 164 -13.79 -3.45 -4.82
C LYS A 164 -13.15 -4.81 -4.50
N PHE A 165 -11.83 -4.83 -4.32
CA PHE A 165 -11.11 -6.01 -3.85
C PHE A 165 -11.64 -6.42 -2.47
N ASP A 166 -12.03 -7.69 -2.35
CA ASP A 166 -12.51 -8.30 -1.11
C ASP A 166 -11.35 -9.04 -0.46
N MET A 167 -10.74 -8.43 0.56
CA MET A 167 -9.55 -8.96 1.22
C MET A 167 -9.84 -10.25 1.98
N GLU A 168 -10.98 -10.32 2.65
CA GLU A 168 -11.38 -11.48 3.42
C GLU A 168 -11.59 -12.68 2.52
N TYR A 169 -12.40 -12.52 1.47
CA TYR A 169 -12.62 -13.62 0.52
C TYR A 169 -11.30 -14.13 -0.04
N ALA A 170 -10.41 -13.21 -0.44
CA ALA A 170 -9.12 -13.54 -1.04
C ALA A 170 -8.24 -14.32 -0.06
N LEU A 171 -8.11 -13.86 1.18
CA LEU A 171 -7.27 -14.53 2.18
C LEU A 171 -7.88 -15.86 2.62
N GLN A 172 -9.18 -15.90 2.89
CA GLN A 172 -9.84 -17.10 3.40
C GLN A 172 -9.99 -18.19 2.33
N ASN A 173 -10.49 -17.83 1.14
CA ASN A 173 -10.89 -18.80 0.12
C ASN A 173 -9.78 -19.03 -0.90
N VAL A 174 -9.12 -17.98 -1.37
CA VAL A 174 -8.10 -18.10 -2.43
C VAL A 174 -6.73 -18.49 -1.87
N ALA A 175 -6.31 -17.89 -0.75
CA ALA A 175 -5.08 -18.26 -0.07
C ALA A 175 -5.26 -19.43 0.93
N GLY A 176 -6.51 -19.80 1.26
CA GLY A 176 -6.77 -20.87 2.23
C GLY A 176 -6.33 -20.54 3.65
N LEU A 177 -6.22 -19.25 3.99
CA LEU A 177 -5.66 -18.82 5.26
C LEU A 177 -6.64 -19.09 6.41
N ASN A 178 -6.20 -19.90 7.39
CA ASN A 178 -6.95 -20.12 8.61
C ASN A 178 -6.71 -18.96 9.60
N ALA A 179 -7.57 -17.95 9.52
CA ALA A 179 -7.53 -16.77 10.37
C ALA A 179 -8.93 -16.37 10.84
N GLN A 180 -8.99 -15.64 11.96
CA GLN A 180 -10.18 -14.95 12.41
C GLN A 180 -10.19 -13.54 11.80
N PHE A 181 -11.23 -13.18 11.07
CA PHE A 181 -11.34 -11.86 10.44
C PHE A 181 -12.12 -10.90 11.34
N ILE A 182 -11.53 -9.73 11.62
CA ILE A 182 -12.05 -8.71 12.53
C ILE A 182 -12.51 -7.49 11.71
N TYR A 183 -13.74 -7.03 11.99
CA TYR A 183 -14.31 -5.82 11.42
C TYR A 183 -14.44 -4.75 12.50
N ASP A 184 -13.90 -3.56 12.24
CA ASP A 184 -14.15 -2.39 13.09
C ASP A 184 -15.65 -2.01 13.01
N GLN A 185 -16.36 -2.02 14.14
CA GLN A 185 -17.79 -1.64 14.23
C GLN A 185 -18.04 -0.11 14.15
N GLN A 186 -17.05 0.70 13.79
CA GLN A 186 -17.15 2.16 13.82
C GLN A 186 -17.71 2.77 12.54
N GLU A 187 -18.95 2.41 12.17
CA GLU A 187 -19.86 3.29 11.40
C GLU A 187 -21.33 3.09 11.85
N LYS A 188 -21.60 2.99 13.16
CA LYS A 188 -22.91 3.44 13.65
C LYS A 188 -22.86 4.95 13.75
N LYS A 189 -23.44 5.63 12.74
CA LYS A 189 -23.87 7.02 12.87
C LYS A 189 -24.73 7.11 14.13
N SER A 190 -24.23 7.82 15.14
CA SER A 190 -25.06 8.45 16.16
C SER A 190 -25.90 9.52 15.46
N SER A 191 -27.00 9.10 14.86
CA SER A 191 -28.13 9.96 14.50
C SER A 191 -29.23 9.66 15.50
N GLU A 192 -29.24 10.40 16.61
CA GLU A 192 -30.43 10.92 17.30
C GLU A 192 -30.01 11.59 18.61
N HIS A 193 -30.38 12.88 18.72
CA HIS A 193 -30.38 13.78 19.87
C HIS A 193 -29.04 14.13 20.54
N ASP A 194 -28.45 15.27 20.14
CA ASP A 194 -28.71 16.48 20.91
C ASP A 194 -28.34 17.76 20.13
N GLU A 195 -29.25 18.73 20.24
CA GLU A 195 -29.14 20.09 19.74
C GLU A 195 -28.01 20.86 20.43
N THR A 196 -27.61 21.97 19.81
CA THR A 196 -26.67 23.01 20.28
C THR A 196 -25.16 22.80 20.04
N ASN A 197 -24.69 23.28 18.88
CA ASN A 197 -23.59 24.26 18.81
C ASN A 197 -23.30 24.67 17.35
N ALA A 198 -24.29 25.30 16.71
CA ALA A 198 -24.07 26.15 15.55
C ALA A 198 -23.48 27.49 16.03
N GLY A 199 -22.17 27.53 16.33
CA GLY A 199 -21.54 28.75 16.85
C GLY A 199 -20.02 28.88 16.72
N ALA A 200 -19.26 27.79 16.55
CA ALA A 200 -17.81 27.84 16.72
C ALA A 200 -16.95 27.58 15.46
N VAL A 201 -17.54 27.40 14.26
CA VAL A 201 -16.78 27.12 13.02
C VAL A 201 -16.70 28.33 12.07
N SER A 202 -17.38 29.44 12.41
CA SER A 202 -17.34 30.70 11.66
C SER A 202 -16.07 31.53 11.94
N SER A 203 -15.43 31.37 13.10
CA SER A 203 -14.30 32.21 13.53
C SER A 203 -12.92 31.78 13.01
N PHE A 204 -12.81 30.63 12.33
CA PHE A 204 -11.53 30.16 11.77
C PHE A 204 -11.30 30.58 10.31
N PHE A 205 -12.36 30.83 9.54
CA PHE A 205 -12.25 31.19 8.12
C PHE A 205 -12.25 32.71 7.85
N SER A 206 -12.42 33.55 8.87
CA SER A 206 -12.31 35.01 8.79
C SER A 206 -10.88 35.54 8.95
N ASN A 207 -9.93 34.73 9.42
CA ASN A 207 -8.53 35.15 9.65
C ASN A 207 -7.53 34.74 8.55
N LEU A 208 -8.00 34.18 7.43
CA LEU A 208 -7.12 33.74 6.33
C LEU A 208 -7.45 34.40 4.97
N ARG A 209 -7.78 35.69 4.98
CA ARG A 209 -7.75 36.56 3.81
C ARG A 209 -7.32 37.97 4.24
N ILE A 210 -6.46 38.60 3.43
CA ILE A 210 -5.82 39.92 3.62
C ILE A 210 -4.47 39.77 4.36
N THR A 211 -3.30 39.69 3.73
CA THR A 211 -2.51 40.75 3.05
C THR A 211 -1.30 39.99 2.43
N ILE A 212 -0.84 40.18 1.19
CA ILE A 212 -0.09 41.33 0.69
C ILE A 212 -0.19 41.37 -0.85
N THR A 213 -0.69 42.51 -1.31
CA THR A 213 -0.67 43.02 -2.67
C THR A 213 0.72 43.57 -3.03
N LYS A 214 1.02 43.50 -4.33
CA LYS A 214 2.09 44.23 -5.04
C LYS A 214 2.29 45.66 -4.51
N LYS A 215 3.54 46.08 -4.42
CA LYS A 215 3.92 47.49 -4.52
C LYS A 215 4.96 47.64 -5.63
N ALA A 216 4.55 48.30 -6.70
CA ALA A 216 5.42 48.94 -7.68
C ALA A 216 5.28 50.45 -7.43
N SER A 217 6.39 51.17 -7.40
CA SER A 217 6.45 52.58 -7.79
C SER A 217 7.89 52.93 -8.19
N THR A 218 7.93 53.82 -9.17
CA THR A 218 8.99 54.22 -10.09
C THR A 218 9.86 55.38 -9.57
N ASP A 219 10.76 55.80 -10.47
CA ASP A 219 11.44 57.09 -10.61
C ASP A 219 12.92 57.05 -10.22
N GLU A 220 13.89 57.57 -10.96
CA GLU A 220 14.03 58.11 -12.33
C GLU A 220 15.57 58.29 -12.54
N ASP A 221 16.00 58.32 -13.80
CA ASP A 221 17.23 58.95 -14.33
C ASP A 221 18.65 58.47 -13.94
N LYS A 222 19.33 57.83 -14.92
CA LYS A 222 20.42 58.42 -15.73
C LYS A 222 21.09 57.39 -16.65
N GLU A 223 20.91 57.57 -17.95
CA GLU A 223 21.90 57.20 -18.99
C GLU A 223 23.16 58.09 -18.85
N PRO A 224 24.36 57.75 -19.40
CA PRO A 224 24.50 57.23 -20.76
C PRO A 224 25.71 56.30 -21.10
N LEU A 225 25.66 55.81 -22.36
CA LEU A 225 26.73 55.60 -23.36
C LEU A 225 27.81 54.48 -23.20
N VAL A 226 27.68 53.49 -24.11
CA VAL A 226 28.67 53.04 -25.12
C VAL A 226 30.04 52.51 -24.66
N ALA A 227 30.34 51.22 -24.97
CA ALA A 227 31.27 50.85 -26.04
C ALA A 227 31.42 49.32 -26.19
N ASN A 228 31.32 48.87 -27.44
CA ASN A 228 31.86 47.62 -27.96
C ASN A 228 33.32 47.38 -27.49
N THR A 229 33.76 46.12 -27.43
CA THR A 229 34.69 45.55 -28.44
C THR A 229 34.83 44.03 -28.22
N ARG A 230 34.76 43.30 -29.34
CA ARG A 230 35.06 41.88 -29.50
C ARG A 230 36.50 41.53 -29.09
N MET A 231 36.72 40.27 -28.74
CA MET A 231 37.77 39.46 -29.39
C MET A 231 37.15 38.13 -29.82
#